data_AF-A0A6A4BA12-F1
#
_entry.id   AF-A0A6A4BA12-F1
#
_cell.length_a   1.000
_cell.length_b   1.000
_cell.length_c   1.000
_cell.angle_alpha   90.00
_cell.angle_beta   90.00
_cell.angle_gamma   90.00
#
_symmetry.space_group_name_H-M   'P 1'
#
loop_
_entity.id
_entity.type
_entity.pdbx_description
1 polymer ?
#
loop_
_entity_poly.entity_id
_entity_poly.type
_entity_poly.pdbx_seq_one_letter_code
_entity_poly.pdbx_strand_id
1 'polypeptide(L)'
;MVAASSEHTAADKSPEQPEQELSPQFVEGFAQGMDLKSEKEEQPKLEMSEYKLKEVNGELQPEPFLVENPNRFVLFPIQEHDVWQMYKKAEASFWTAEELDL
;
A
#
# COMPACT_ATOMS: atom_id res chain seq x y z
N MET A 1 63.71 13.71 0.10
CA MET A 1 62.48 14.45 -0.26
C MET A 1 61.61 13.54 -1.12
N VAL A 2 60.30 13.69 -0.96
CA VAL A 2 59.18 13.04 -1.67
C VAL A 2 58.66 11.77 -1.01
N ALA A 3 57.35 11.84 -0.76
CA ALA A 3 56.56 11.13 0.22
C ALA A 3 56.08 9.75 -0.24
N ALA A 4 55.74 8.94 0.77
CA ALA A 4 55.30 7.56 0.68
C ALA A 4 53.85 7.41 0.18
N SER A 5 53.60 6.20 -0.31
CA SER A 5 52.39 5.63 -0.87
C SER A 5 51.08 5.92 -0.13
N SER A 6 50.01 6.05 -0.92
CA SER A 6 48.62 5.99 -0.48
C SER A 6 48.20 4.52 -0.33
N GLU A 7 47.91 4.11 0.91
CA GLU A 7 47.10 2.93 1.22
C GLU A 7 45.81 3.41 1.89
N HIS A 8 44.67 3.14 1.27
CA HIS A 8 43.36 3.30 1.89
C HIS A 8 42.98 1.97 2.54
N THR A 9 43.03 1.93 3.87
CA THR A 9 42.49 0.85 4.71
C THR A 9 41.30 1.38 5.50
N ALA A 10 40.28 0.53 5.60
CA ALA A 10 39.00 0.75 6.26
C ALA A 10 39.13 0.94 7.78
N ALA A 11 38.20 1.69 8.37
CA ALA A 11 37.32 1.27 9.48
C ALA A 11 36.69 2.49 10.20
N ASP A 12 35.35 2.46 10.23
CA ASP A 12 34.50 2.69 11.41
C ASP A 12 34.80 3.88 12.34
N LYS A 13 33.92 4.90 12.29
CA LYS A 13 33.33 5.48 13.51
C LYS A 13 32.08 6.29 13.19
N SER A 14 30.95 5.81 13.69
CA SER A 14 29.64 6.47 13.73
C SER A 14 29.70 7.89 14.34
N PRO A 15 29.05 8.91 13.76
CA PRO A 15 28.81 10.19 14.44
C PRO A 15 27.46 10.14 15.19
N GLU A 16 27.58 10.17 16.51
CA GLU A 16 26.55 10.38 17.53
C GLU A 16 25.61 11.54 17.14
N GLN A 17 24.33 11.22 16.91
CA GLN A 17 23.27 12.22 16.70
C GLN A 17 22.79 12.71 18.09
N PRO A 18 22.68 14.03 18.31
CA PRO A 18 22.06 14.57 19.52
C PRO A 18 20.54 14.39 19.45
N GLU A 19 19.96 13.67 20.41
CA GLU A 19 18.51 13.57 20.57
C GLU A 19 17.93 14.97 20.82
N GLN A 20 17.09 15.46 19.90
CA GLN A 20 16.32 16.68 20.10
C GLN A 20 15.16 16.39 21.06
N GLU A 21 15.42 16.53 22.35
CA GLU A 21 14.39 16.60 23.38
C GLU A 21 13.49 17.83 23.10
N LEU A 22 12.25 17.58 22.69
CA LEU A 22 11.23 18.62 22.58
C LEU A 22 10.94 19.20 23.97
N SER A 23 10.97 20.53 24.09
CA SER A 23 10.80 21.21 25.37
C SER A 23 9.44 20.89 26.01
N PRO A 24 9.36 20.80 27.36
CA PRO A 24 8.12 20.52 28.09
C PRO A 24 6.98 21.52 27.80
N GLN A 25 7.28 22.68 27.21
CA GLN A 25 6.28 23.68 26.85
C GLN A 25 5.49 23.32 25.57
N PHE A 26 6.01 22.44 24.71
CA PHE A 26 5.28 21.99 23.52
C PHE A 26 4.18 20.97 23.86
N VAL A 27 4.34 20.21 24.94
CA VAL A 27 3.36 19.20 25.39
C VAL A 27 2.22 19.79 26.24
N GLU A 28 2.38 20.97 26.84
CA GLU A 28 1.36 21.57 27.72
C GLU A 28 0.27 22.38 26.97
N GLY A 29 0.52 22.78 25.73
CA GLY A 29 -0.44 23.57 24.93
C GLY A 29 -1.60 22.77 24.32
N PHE A 30 -1.53 21.44 24.32
CA PHE A 30 -2.58 20.59 23.74
C PHE A 30 -3.69 20.23 24.76
N ALA A 31 -3.41 20.34 26.05
CA ALA A 31 -4.26 19.76 27.10
C ALA A 31 -5.34 20.71 27.66
N GLN A 32 -5.53 21.91 27.10
CA GLN A 32 -6.51 22.87 27.60
C GLN A 32 -7.55 23.21 26.54
N GLY A 33 -8.63 22.43 26.54
CA GLY A 33 -9.89 22.84 25.93
C GLY A 33 -10.65 21.76 25.19
N MET A 34 -10.99 20.63 25.82
CA MET A 34 -12.06 19.77 25.34
C MET A 34 -12.99 19.41 26.51
N ASP A 35 -14.05 20.19 26.62
CA ASP A 35 -15.23 19.93 27.45
C ASP A 35 -15.85 18.60 26.97
N LEU A 36 -15.79 17.57 27.81
CA LEU A 36 -16.42 16.26 27.58
C LEU A 36 -17.94 16.39 27.65
N LYS A 37 -18.55 16.93 26.60
CA LYS A 37 -19.93 16.57 26.27
C LYS A 37 -19.89 15.21 25.59
N SER A 38 -20.49 14.25 26.27
CA SER A 38 -20.84 12.92 25.79
C SER A 38 -21.65 12.99 24.49
N GLU A 39 -20.98 13.17 23.36
CA GLU A 39 -21.46 12.72 22.07
C GLU A 39 -20.97 11.28 21.93
N LYS A 40 -21.92 10.36 21.95
CA LYS A 40 -21.70 8.96 21.63
C LYS A 40 -21.27 8.93 20.17
N GLU A 41 -19.96 8.98 19.93
CA GLU A 41 -19.37 8.75 18.60
C GLU A 41 -19.78 7.34 18.16
N GLU A 42 -20.83 7.30 17.35
CA GLU A 42 -21.22 6.11 16.62
C GLU A 42 -20.13 5.88 15.58
N GLN A 43 -19.14 5.07 15.95
CA GLN A 43 -18.19 4.53 14.98
C GLN A 43 -19.00 3.98 13.80
N PRO A 44 -18.67 4.30 12.54
CA PRO A 44 -19.32 3.67 11.41
C PRO A 44 -19.02 2.19 11.52
N LYS A 45 -20.02 1.43 11.97
CA LYS A 45 -19.97 -0.02 11.98
C LYS A 45 -19.86 -0.39 10.51
N LEU A 46 -18.65 -0.78 10.09
CA LEU A 46 -18.38 -1.36 8.77
C LEU A 46 -19.17 -2.67 8.72
N GLU A 47 -20.47 -2.56 8.45
CA GLU A 47 -21.33 -3.72 8.30
C GLU A 47 -20.98 -4.35 6.95
N MET A 48 -20.80 -5.67 6.98
CA MET A 48 -20.51 -6.42 5.77
C MET A 48 -21.65 -6.25 4.78
N SER A 49 -21.33 -6.14 3.49
CA SER A 49 -22.35 -6.06 2.45
C SER A 49 -23.24 -7.31 2.49
N GLU A 50 -24.51 -7.15 2.10
CA GLU A 50 -25.47 -8.26 2.01
C GLU A 50 -24.89 -9.46 1.25
N TYR A 51 -24.15 -9.19 0.18
CA TYR A 51 -23.47 -10.20 -0.63
C TYR A 51 -22.45 -11.00 0.20
N LYS A 52 -21.57 -10.29 0.92
CA LYS A 52 -20.54 -10.92 1.75
C LYS A 52 -21.16 -11.75 2.89
N LEU A 53 -22.30 -11.33 3.42
CA LEU A 53 -23.02 -12.10 4.44
C LEU A 53 -23.59 -13.41 3.87
N LYS A 54 -24.16 -13.37 2.67
CA LYS A 54 -24.64 -14.58 1.96
C LYS A 54 -23.51 -15.54 1.59
N GLU A 55 -22.34 -15.01 1.22
CA GLU A 55 -21.14 -15.83 1.00
C GLU A 55 -20.70 -16.54 2.30
N VAL A 56 -20.60 -15.81 3.41
CA VAL A 56 -20.18 -16.36 4.72
C VAL A 56 -21.18 -17.40 5.24
N ASN A 57 -22.48 -17.19 5.00
CA ASN A 57 -23.53 -18.14 5.35
C ASN A 57 -23.57 -19.38 4.43
N GLY A 58 -22.76 -19.42 3.36
CA GLY A 58 -22.73 -20.52 2.40
C GLY A 58 -23.94 -20.59 1.47
N GLU A 59 -24.68 -19.50 1.33
CA GLU A 59 -25.84 -19.41 0.44
C GLU A 59 -25.45 -19.22 -1.03
N LEU A 60 -24.22 -18.78 -1.29
CA LEU A 60 -23.66 -18.55 -2.62
C LEU A 60 -22.65 -19.64 -2.98
N GLN A 61 -22.65 -20.05 -4.25
CA GLN A 61 -21.60 -20.90 -4.79
C GLN A 61 -20.27 -20.12 -4.84
N PRO A 62 -19.12 -20.80 -4.66
CA PRO A 62 -17.83 -20.14 -4.72
C PRO A 62 -17.63 -19.51 -6.10
N GLU A 63 -17.26 -18.22 -6.11
CA GLU A 63 -17.05 -17.49 -7.35
C GLU A 63 -15.91 -18.10 -8.17
N PRO A 64 -16.14 -18.48 -9.45
CA PRO A 64 -15.12 -19.14 -10.26
C PRO A 64 -13.81 -18.36 -10.42
N PHE A 65 -13.87 -17.02 -10.41
CA PHE A 65 -12.69 -16.16 -10.55
C PHE A 65 -11.87 -16.02 -9.27
N LEU A 66 -12.46 -16.33 -8.12
CA LEU A 66 -11.80 -16.27 -6.82
C LEU A 66 -11.28 -17.64 -6.38
N VAL A 67 -11.38 -18.64 -7.25
CA VAL A 67 -10.88 -20.00 -7.02
C VAL A 67 -9.68 -20.25 -7.93
N GLU A 68 -8.59 -20.74 -7.34
CA GLU A 68 -7.40 -21.12 -8.09
C GLU A 68 -7.68 -22.29 -9.03
N ASN A 69 -7.17 -22.22 -10.27
CA ASN A 69 -7.31 -23.28 -11.26
C ASN A 69 -5.95 -23.96 -11.54
N PRO A 70 -5.59 -25.04 -10.82
CA PRO A 70 -4.30 -25.71 -11.00
C PRO A 70 -4.15 -26.40 -12.36
N ASN A 71 -5.24 -26.60 -13.11
CA ASN A 71 -5.20 -27.24 -14.42
C ASN A 71 -4.80 -26.28 -15.55
N ARG A 72 -4.70 -24.97 -15.28
CA ARG A 72 -4.35 -23.95 -16.27
C ARG A 72 -2.92 -23.46 -16.06
N PHE A 73 -1.96 -24.21 -16.60
CA PHE A 73 -0.52 -23.94 -16.49
C PHE A 73 0.06 -23.17 -17.68
N VAL A 74 -0.74 -22.97 -18.73
CA VAL A 74 -0.40 -22.17 -19.91
C VAL A 74 -1.46 -21.11 -20.15
N LEU A 75 -1.05 -19.97 -20.73
CA LEU A 75 -1.97 -18.86 -21.02
C LEU A 75 -2.98 -19.23 -22.11
N PHE A 76 -2.56 -19.96 -23.14
CA PHE A 76 -3.40 -20.36 -24.26
C PHE A 76 -3.93 -21.79 -24.08
N PRO A 77 -5.19 -22.07 -24.48
CA PRO A 77 -6.16 -21.15 -25.09
C PRO A 77 -6.80 -20.17 -24.09
N ILE A 78 -7.23 -18.99 -24.58
CA ILE A 78 -7.94 -17.99 -23.79
C ILE A 78 -9.35 -18.52 -23.46
N GLN A 79 -9.73 -18.49 -22.18
CA GLN A 79 -11.05 -18.93 -21.71
C GLN A 79 -12.03 -17.74 -21.70
N GLU A 80 -11.67 -16.67 -20.98
CA GLU A 80 -12.48 -15.45 -20.86
C GLU A 80 -12.11 -14.42 -21.93
N HIS A 81 -12.87 -14.41 -23.02
CA HIS A 81 -12.59 -13.55 -24.17
C HIS A 81 -12.84 -12.07 -23.87
N ASP A 82 -13.90 -11.75 -23.12
CA ASP A 82 -14.27 -10.37 -22.82
C ASP A 82 -13.23 -9.69 -21.93
N VAL A 83 -12.75 -10.40 -20.90
CA VAL A 83 -11.66 -9.93 -20.03
C VAL A 83 -10.38 -9.73 -20.82
N TRP A 84 -10.05 -10.68 -21.70
CA TRP A 84 -8.87 -10.58 -22.57
C TRP A 84 -8.95 -9.41 -23.55
N GLN A 85 -10.13 -9.14 -24.13
CA GLN A 85 -10.36 -7.99 -25.00
C GLN A 85 -10.15 -6.67 -24.26
N MET A 86 -10.64 -6.56 -23.02
CA MET A 86 -10.42 -5.37 -22.20
C MET A 86 -8.93 -5.17 -21.87
N TYR A 87 -8.23 -6.25 -21.52
CA TYR A 87 -6.78 -6.22 -21.35
C TYR A 87 -6.07 -5.73 -22.60
N LYS A 88 -6.41 -6.28 -23.78
CA LYS A 88 -5.82 -5.86 -25.06
C LYS A 88 -6.13 -4.42 -25.44
N LYS A 89 -7.33 -3.93 -25.11
CA LYS A 89 -7.67 -2.52 -25.29
C LYS A 89 -6.80 -1.62 -24.41
N ALA A 90 -6.57 -2.01 -23.15
CA ALA A 90 -5.71 -1.27 -22.24
C ALA A 90 -4.23 -1.30 -22.69
N GLU A 91 -3.73 -2.46 -23.13
CA GLU A 91 -2.38 -2.61 -23.69
C GLU A 91 -2.18 -1.71 -24.92
N ALA A 92 -3.19 -1.62 -25.79
CA ALA A 92 -3.18 -0.70 -26.94
C ALA A 92 -3.32 0.78 -26.56
N SER A 93 -3.67 1.09 -25.31
CA SER A 93 -3.83 2.46 -24.79
C SER A 93 -2.65 2.88 -23.90
N PHE A 94 -1.50 2.24 -24.04
CA PHE A 94 -0.30 2.58 -23.29
C PHE A 94 0.26 3.92 -23.77
N TRP A 95 0.63 4.78 -22.82
CA TRP A 95 1.29 6.06 -23.07
C TRP A 95 2.37 6.30 -22.03
N THR A 96 3.39 7.07 -22.41
CA THR A 96 4.46 7.50 -21.51
C THR A 96 4.39 9.00 -21.27
N ALA A 97 4.92 9.47 -20.13
CA ALA A 97 4.90 10.90 -19.79
C ALA A 97 5.68 11.76 -20.81
N GLU A 98 6.63 11.17 -21.54
CA GLU A 98 7.42 11.83 -22.59
C GLU A 98 6.59 12.16 -23.85
N GLU A 99 5.41 11.55 -24.00
CA GLU A 99 4.50 11.76 -25.13
C GLU A 99 3.54 12.95 -24.94
N LEU A 100 3.56 13.59 -23.76
CA LEU A 100 2.72 14.76 -23.46
C LEU A 100 3.55 16.05 -23.52
N ASP A 101 3.09 17.02 -24.33
CA ASP A 101 3.62 18.39 -24.37
C ASP A 101 2.82 19.29 -23.42
N LEU A 102 3.48 20.23 -22.74
CA LEU A 102 2.91 21.10 -21.70
C LEU A 102 2.89 22.58 -22.11
#